data_AF-A0A9D2HFI9-F1
#
_entry.id   AF-A0A9D2HFI9-F1
#
_cell.length_a   1.000
_cell.length_b   1.000
_cell.length_c   1.000
_cell.angle_alpha   90.00
_cell.angle_beta   90.00
_cell.angle_gamma   90.00
#
_symmetry.space_group_name_H-M   'P 1'
#
loop_
_entity.id
_entity.type
_entity.pdbx_description
1 polymer ?
#
loop_
_entity_poly.entity_id
_entity_poly.type
_entity_poly.pdbx_seq_one_letter_code
_entity_poly.pdbx_strand_id
1 'polypeptide(L)'
;MPTPLIKPTFLPCPWAANGDKNVIPESGADLGYASWAMGWGVINQTDLAAGGIPPYRTDFNGALFALSSHLMWLQSGGMYEWAATLDYPARALIWASDGKLYLSLQPSGPGTEAGPQNPTAEGSADYWRQLDTSGKRQENRYELCEFYSFRHPTLRPGFQPAQGGVLQNAAEQYPEAWAYLQTAEGQKLCKTEVDWQAMSTATWYTLADGTKVGWEGIGGVPYYVQDLNTGSLRLPDLRGMYAEAAGFDSLDAGGVHGDGMRRLQGALAYTRSTGGNQTTGLLYWGDTTNKVVASQDGDGAQNIYFDSSRVAPTAAKTQPRAWGALACVYLGQPAS
;
A
#
# COMPACT_ATOMS: atom_id res chain seq x y z
N MET A 1 -4.62 36.66 25.52
CA MET A 1 -3.68 35.55 25.75
C MET A 1 -4.53 34.34 26.09
N PRO A 2 -4.46 33.21 25.36
CA PRO A 2 -5.16 32.00 25.78
C PRO A 2 -4.61 31.58 27.15
N THR A 3 -5.50 31.25 28.08
CA THR A 3 -5.13 30.77 29.42
C THR A 3 -4.20 29.56 29.25
N PRO A 4 -2.99 29.55 29.84
CA PRO A 4 -2.12 28.39 29.73
C PRO A 4 -2.84 27.19 30.34
N LEU A 5 -2.92 26.10 29.58
CA LEU A 5 -3.44 24.83 30.07
C LEU A 5 -2.45 24.31 31.14
N ILE A 6 -2.85 24.41 32.40
CA ILE A 6 -2.09 23.82 33.51
C ILE A 6 -2.43 22.34 33.54
N LYS A 7 -1.43 21.47 33.33
CA LYS A 7 -1.59 20.03 33.51
C LYS A 7 -1.98 19.74 34.96
N PRO A 8 -3.08 19.02 35.24
CA PRO A 8 -3.45 18.65 36.59
C PRO A 8 -2.33 17.86 37.29
N THR A 9 -2.17 18.08 38.59
CA THR A 9 -1.24 17.30 39.42
C THR A 9 -1.73 15.86 39.52
N PHE A 10 -0.81 14.92 39.40
CA PHE A 10 -1.11 13.50 39.55
C PHE A 10 -1.51 13.14 40.98
N LEU A 11 -2.49 12.24 41.12
CA LEU A 11 -2.81 11.63 42.40
C LEU A 11 -1.60 10.78 42.87
N PRO A 12 -1.10 10.98 44.11
CA PRO A 12 0.04 10.23 44.62
C PRO A 12 -0.34 8.80 45.06
N CYS A 13 -1.58 8.59 45.48
CA CYS A 13 -2.16 7.30 45.83
C CYS A 13 -3.70 7.42 45.84
N PRO A 14 -4.45 6.30 45.92
CA PRO A 14 -5.88 6.36 46.19
C PRO A 14 -6.13 6.98 47.58
N TRP A 15 -7.23 7.71 47.71
CA TRP A 15 -7.61 8.36 48.95
C TRP A 15 -7.74 7.35 50.09
N ALA A 16 -7.19 7.65 51.27
CA ALA A 16 -7.20 6.74 52.42
C ALA A 16 -6.67 5.32 52.12
N ALA A 17 -5.64 5.20 51.27
CA ALA A 17 -5.01 3.92 50.94
C ALA A 17 -4.65 3.07 52.17
N ASN A 18 -4.08 3.70 53.21
CA ASN A 18 -3.72 3.06 54.48
C ASN A 18 -4.71 3.39 55.62
N GLY A 19 -5.78 4.14 55.34
CA GLY A 19 -6.77 4.50 56.35
C GLY A 19 -7.88 3.46 56.50
N ASP A 20 -8.55 3.48 57.65
CA ASP A 20 -9.77 2.69 57.88
C ASP A 20 -10.84 3.08 56.87
N LYS A 21 -11.42 2.06 56.23
CA LYS A 21 -12.43 2.19 55.19
C LYS A 21 -13.35 0.99 55.18
N ASN A 22 -14.62 1.24 54.89
CA ASN A 22 -15.61 0.19 54.67
C ASN A 22 -15.65 -0.18 53.19
N VAL A 23 -16.00 -1.44 52.90
CA VAL A 23 -16.40 -1.83 51.55
C VAL A 23 -17.84 -1.40 51.36
N ILE A 24 -18.09 -0.57 50.35
CA ILE A 24 -19.44 -0.06 50.05
C ILE A 24 -20.22 -1.16 49.32
N PRO A 25 -21.32 -1.68 49.89
CA PRO A 25 -22.14 -2.69 49.23
C PRO A 25 -22.92 -2.09 48.06
N GLU A 26 -23.33 -2.92 47.11
CA GLU A 26 -24.19 -2.50 46.01
C GLU A 26 -25.53 -1.95 46.52
N SER A 27 -26.17 -2.69 47.42
CA SER A 27 -27.44 -2.34 48.09
C SER A 27 -27.49 -2.94 49.50
N GLY A 28 -28.56 -2.65 50.25
CA GLY A 28 -28.81 -3.30 51.54
C GLY A 28 -27.86 -2.90 52.68
N ALA A 29 -27.34 -1.67 52.65
CA ALA A 29 -26.55 -1.14 53.75
C ALA A 29 -27.40 -0.94 55.03
N ASP A 30 -26.77 -1.18 56.19
CA ASP A 30 -27.38 -0.91 57.50
C ASP A 30 -27.72 0.57 57.66
N LEU A 31 -28.65 0.88 58.58
CA LEU A 31 -29.12 2.24 58.81
C LEU A 31 -27.96 3.20 59.12
N GLY A 32 -27.81 4.23 58.28
CA GLY A 32 -26.77 5.26 58.39
C GLY A 32 -25.50 4.97 57.59
N TYR A 33 -25.34 3.77 57.02
CA TYR A 33 -24.24 3.42 56.12
C TYR A 33 -24.58 3.67 54.65
N ALA A 34 -23.55 3.86 53.84
CA ALA A 34 -23.69 4.09 52.40
C ALA A 34 -23.78 2.79 51.58
N SER A 35 -24.44 2.87 50.43
CA SER A 35 -24.41 1.83 49.37
C SER A 35 -24.22 2.49 48.00
N TRP A 36 -23.80 1.73 46.98
CA TRP A 36 -23.70 2.26 45.62
C TRP A 36 -25.05 2.67 45.04
N ALA A 37 -26.11 1.92 45.33
CA ALA A 37 -27.45 2.20 44.81
C ALA A 37 -28.07 3.47 45.41
N MET A 38 -27.90 3.71 46.71
CA MET A 38 -28.59 4.79 47.43
C MET A 38 -27.68 5.94 47.88
N GLY A 39 -26.36 5.79 47.76
CA GLY A 39 -25.42 6.68 48.45
C GLY A 39 -25.67 6.65 49.96
N TRP A 40 -25.65 7.81 50.60
CA TRP A 40 -26.14 7.99 51.97
C TRP A 40 -27.66 8.17 51.97
N GLY A 41 -28.34 7.50 52.92
CA GLY A 41 -29.78 7.53 53.02
C GLY A 41 -30.35 8.82 53.63
N VAL A 42 -31.68 8.94 53.62
CA VAL A 42 -32.40 10.09 54.21
C VAL A 42 -32.06 10.29 55.68
N ILE A 43 -31.81 9.21 56.43
CA ILE A 43 -31.43 9.28 57.85
C ILE A 43 -30.13 10.08 58.07
N ASN A 44 -29.28 10.16 57.05
CA ASN A 44 -28.01 10.88 57.09
C ASN A 44 -28.13 12.39 56.87
N GLN A 45 -29.24 12.85 56.31
CA GLN A 45 -29.57 14.28 56.17
C GLN A 45 -30.56 14.77 57.23
N THR A 46 -31.20 13.86 57.97
CA THR A 46 -32.09 14.19 59.09
C THR A 46 -31.29 14.87 60.22
N ASP A 47 -31.87 15.88 60.86
CA ASP A 47 -31.26 16.56 62.01
C ASP A 47 -30.97 15.55 63.13
N LEU A 48 -29.83 15.72 63.80
CA LEU A 48 -29.43 14.91 64.94
C LEU A 48 -30.46 14.99 66.07
N ALA A 49 -31.09 16.16 66.27
CA ALA A 49 -32.17 16.32 67.25
C ALA A 49 -33.43 15.52 66.89
N ALA A 50 -33.61 15.16 65.62
CA ALA A 50 -34.72 14.36 65.12
C ALA A 50 -34.34 12.87 64.92
N GLY A 51 -33.19 12.44 65.45
CA GLY A 51 -32.72 11.05 65.37
C GLY A 51 -31.93 10.70 64.11
N GLY A 52 -31.42 11.70 63.38
CA GLY A 52 -30.52 11.47 62.25
C GLY A 52 -29.20 10.82 62.66
N ILE A 53 -28.57 10.11 61.71
CA ILE A 53 -27.29 9.43 61.91
C ILE A 53 -26.28 10.03 60.93
N PRO A 54 -25.22 10.72 61.38
CA PRO A 54 -24.27 11.33 60.47
C PRO A 54 -23.56 10.26 59.61
N PRO A 55 -23.20 10.58 58.36
CA PRO A 55 -22.37 9.73 57.53
C PRO A 55 -21.09 9.25 58.24
N TYR A 56 -20.80 7.95 58.13
CA TYR A 56 -19.59 7.39 58.72
C TYR A 56 -18.34 7.81 57.94
N ARG A 57 -17.28 8.23 58.66
CA ARG A 57 -15.96 8.54 58.08
C ARG A 57 -15.41 7.39 57.23
N THR A 58 -15.60 6.15 57.68
CA THR A 58 -15.12 4.94 56.99
C THR A 58 -15.83 4.71 55.66
N ASP A 59 -17.08 5.16 55.51
CA ASP A 59 -17.82 5.08 54.25
C ASP A 59 -17.34 6.15 53.27
N PHE A 60 -17.07 7.37 53.76
CA PHE A 60 -16.39 8.39 52.94
C PHE A 60 -15.05 7.88 52.42
N ASN A 61 -14.23 7.33 53.30
CA ASN A 61 -12.95 6.76 52.91
C ASN A 61 -13.12 5.60 51.92
N GLY A 62 -14.12 4.73 52.11
CA GLY A 62 -14.42 3.60 51.23
C GLY A 62 -14.82 4.03 49.82
N ALA A 63 -15.81 4.91 49.71
CA ALA A 63 -16.29 5.42 48.42
C ALA A 63 -15.22 6.23 47.68
N LEU A 64 -14.51 7.11 48.39
CA LEU A 64 -13.43 7.91 47.78
C LEU A 64 -12.24 7.04 47.38
N PHE A 65 -11.88 6.02 48.17
CA PHE A 65 -10.84 5.06 47.81
C PHE A 65 -11.22 4.32 46.52
N ALA A 66 -12.45 3.82 46.41
CA ALA A 66 -12.94 3.11 45.23
C ALA A 66 -12.86 4.00 43.97
N LEU A 67 -13.36 5.24 44.03
CA LEU A 67 -13.32 6.15 42.86
C LEU A 67 -11.88 6.59 42.51
N SER A 68 -11.07 6.91 43.51
CA SER A 68 -9.70 7.38 43.28
C SER A 68 -8.76 6.27 42.79
N SER A 69 -9.04 5.00 43.10
CA SER A 69 -8.25 3.88 42.55
C SER A 69 -8.46 3.73 41.03
N HIS A 70 -9.72 3.83 40.56
CA HIS A 70 -10.03 3.88 39.12
C HIS A 70 -9.33 5.06 38.43
N LEU A 71 -9.37 6.25 39.04
CA LEU A 71 -8.68 7.43 38.50
C LEU A 71 -7.17 7.26 38.40
N MET A 72 -6.54 6.67 39.43
CA MET A 72 -5.09 6.44 39.43
C MET A 72 -4.66 5.43 38.36
N TRP A 73 -5.47 4.40 38.13
CA TRP A 73 -5.21 3.43 37.07
C TRP A 73 -5.32 4.07 35.68
N LEU A 74 -6.39 4.84 35.42
CA LEU A 74 -6.55 5.61 34.18
C LEU A 74 -5.42 6.64 33.99
N GLN A 75 -5.01 7.33 35.05
CA GLN A 75 -3.89 8.28 35.03
C GLN A 75 -2.57 7.62 34.60
N SER A 76 -2.41 6.33 34.89
CA SER A 76 -1.23 5.53 34.52
C SER A 76 -1.30 5.02 33.07
N GLY A 77 -2.36 5.37 32.31
CA GLY A 77 -2.60 4.90 30.95
C GLY A 77 -3.40 3.61 30.86
N GLY A 78 -3.98 3.14 31.96
CA GLY A 78 -4.89 1.98 31.96
C GLY A 78 -6.12 2.24 31.10
N MET A 79 -6.64 1.18 30.48
CA MET A 79 -7.86 1.18 29.67
C MET A 79 -8.66 -0.07 30.00
N TYR A 80 -9.99 0.04 30.19
CA TYR A 80 -10.80 -1.09 30.63
C TYR A 80 -10.86 -2.21 29.58
N GLU A 81 -10.81 -3.44 30.07
CA GLU A 81 -11.12 -4.62 29.27
C GLU A 81 -12.62 -4.70 29.03
N TRP A 82 -13.00 -5.29 27.90
CA TRP A 82 -14.39 -5.60 27.63
C TRP A 82 -14.93 -6.61 28.64
N ALA A 83 -16.12 -6.32 29.13
CA ALA A 83 -16.93 -7.14 30.01
C ALA A 83 -18.39 -7.13 29.54
N ALA A 84 -19.02 -8.31 29.57
CA ALA A 84 -20.42 -8.50 29.16
C ALA A 84 -21.44 -7.79 30.07
N THR A 85 -21.00 -7.32 31.25
CA THR A 85 -21.84 -6.68 32.26
C THR A 85 -21.86 -5.15 32.16
N LEU A 86 -21.12 -4.55 31.22
CA LEU A 86 -20.98 -3.11 31.08
C LEU A 86 -21.57 -2.62 29.76
N ASP A 87 -22.19 -1.45 29.79
CA ASP A 87 -22.66 -0.74 28.61
C ASP A 87 -21.55 0.14 28.02
N TYR A 88 -21.32 -0.03 26.71
CA TYR A 88 -20.38 0.74 25.92
C TYR A 88 -21.14 1.65 24.95
N PRO A 89 -20.96 2.98 25.03
CA PRO A 89 -21.47 3.87 23.99
C PRO A 89 -20.66 3.71 22.70
N ALA A 90 -21.23 4.17 21.59
CA ALA A 90 -20.47 4.32 20.35
C ALA A 90 -19.21 5.15 20.60
N ARG A 91 -18.10 4.74 19.99
CA ARG A 91 -16.76 5.34 20.10
C ARG A 91 -16.07 5.12 21.46
N ALA A 92 -16.55 4.19 22.28
CA ALA A 92 -15.79 3.69 23.43
C ALA A 92 -14.52 2.96 22.97
N LEU A 93 -13.47 3.03 23.78
CA LEU A 93 -12.22 2.30 23.60
C LEU A 93 -12.07 1.25 24.69
N ILE A 94 -11.73 0.03 24.31
CA ILE A 94 -11.54 -1.10 25.23
C ILE A 94 -10.36 -1.96 24.82
N TRP A 95 -9.79 -2.69 25.77
CA TRP A 95 -8.98 -3.88 25.49
C TRP A 95 -9.88 -5.09 25.34
N ALA A 96 -9.65 -5.92 24.32
CA ALA A 96 -10.31 -7.21 24.20
C ALA A 96 -9.42 -8.34 24.73
N SER A 97 -10.00 -9.53 24.90
CA SER A 97 -9.30 -10.71 25.45
C SER A 97 -8.13 -11.21 24.59
N ASP A 98 -8.02 -10.76 23.35
CA ASP A 98 -6.88 -11.05 22.46
C ASP A 98 -5.70 -10.08 22.63
N GLY A 99 -5.79 -9.16 23.61
CA GLY A 99 -4.74 -8.17 23.90
C GLY A 99 -4.69 -7.02 22.90
N LYS A 100 -5.74 -6.80 22.09
CA LYS A 100 -5.82 -5.69 21.13
C LYS A 100 -6.83 -4.64 21.54
N LEU A 101 -6.62 -3.43 21.04
CA LEU A 101 -7.50 -2.29 21.29
C LEU A 101 -8.64 -2.29 20.27
N TYR A 102 -9.86 -2.05 20.73
CA TYR A 102 -11.02 -1.93 19.86
C TYR A 102 -11.76 -0.61 20.10
N LEU A 103 -12.32 -0.06 19.02
CA LEU A 103 -13.23 1.07 19.01
C LEU A 103 -14.65 0.55 18.79
N SER A 104 -15.58 0.86 19.68
CA SER A 104 -17.00 0.61 19.46
C SER A 104 -17.52 1.47 18.29
N LEU A 105 -18.20 0.84 17.33
CA LEU A 105 -18.88 1.49 16.22
C LEU A 105 -20.34 1.81 16.55
N GLN A 106 -20.97 0.97 17.36
CA GLN A 106 -22.36 1.08 17.81
C GLN A 106 -22.43 0.79 19.32
N PRO A 107 -23.47 1.28 20.02
CA PRO A 107 -23.71 0.92 21.41
C PRO A 107 -23.77 -0.61 21.58
N SER A 108 -23.17 -1.13 22.66
CA SER A 108 -23.10 -2.56 22.98
C SER A 108 -23.15 -2.74 24.49
N GLY A 109 -23.91 -3.72 24.98
CA GLY A 109 -24.02 -3.98 26.42
C GLY A 109 -25.41 -4.46 26.84
N PRO A 110 -25.58 -4.87 28.11
CA PRO A 110 -26.83 -5.41 28.64
C PRO A 110 -28.02 -4.44 28.53
N GLY A 111 -27.78 -3.14 28.49
CA GLY A 111 -28.81 -2.09 28.32
C GLY A 111 -29.16 -1.77 26.87
N THR A 112 -28.59 -2.47 25.88
CA THR A 112 -28.81 -2.20 24.45
C THR A 112 -29.68 -3.27 23.79
N GLU A 113 -30.40 -2.93 22.71
CA GLU A 113 -31.25 -3.89 21.98
C GLU A 113 -30.46 -5.09 21.44
N ALA A 114 -29.20 -4.87 21.06
CA ALA A 114 -28.29 -5.91 20.57
C ALA A 114 -27.67 -6.76 21.68
N GLY A 115 -27.80 -6.34 22.95
CA GLY A 115 -27.12 -6.96 24.07
C GLY A 115 -25.58 -6.78 24.03
N PRO A 116 -24.85 -7.46 24.93
CA PRO A 116 -23.40 -7.39 24.97
C PRO A 116 -22.77 -8.14 23.77
N GLN A 117 -22.08 -7.39 22.91
CA GLN A 117 -21.35 -7.94 21.76
C GLN A 117 -19.88 -8.11 22.10
N ASN A 118 -19.36 -9.34 22.07
CA ASN A 118 -17.95 -9.64 22.35
C ASN A 118 -17.06 -9.20 21.17
N PRO A 119 -16.04 -8.33 21.37
CA PRO A 119 -15.15 -7.83 20.31
C PRO A 119 -14.36 -8.90 19.55
N THR A 120 -14.12 -10.07 20.15
CA THR A 120 -13.35 -11.16 19.51
C THR A 120 -14.24 -12.28 18.96
N ALA A 121 -15.57 -12.15 19.07
CA ALA A 121 -16.49 -13.12 18.50
C ALA A 121 -16.61 -12.95 16.98
N GLU A 122 -16.96 -14.03 16.29
CA GLU A 122 -17.29 -13.99 14.87
C GLU A 122 -18.52 -13.09 14.64
N GLY A 123 -18.48 -12.24 13.61
CA GLY A 123 -19.55 -11.28 13.32
C GLY A 123 -19.52 -9.98 14.14
N SER A 124 -18.53 -9.78 15.02
CA SER A 124 -18.43 -8.57 15.85
C SER A 124 -18.03 -7.29 15.11
N ALA A 125 -17.67 -7.39 13.83
CA ALA A 125 -17.16 -6.29 13.01
C ALA A 125 -18.15 -5.11 12.85
N ASP A 126 -19.45 -5.35 12.97
CA ASP A 126 -20.49 -4.30 12.93
C ASP A 126 -20.51 -3.44 14.21
N TYR A 127 -20.01 -3.98 15.32
CA TYR A 127 -19.99 -3.32 16.63
C TYR A 127 -18.61 -2.85 17.04
N TRP A 128 -17.54 -3.51 16.55
CA TRP A 128 -16.19 -3.27 17.02
C TRP A 128 -15.20 -3.19 15.86
N ARG A 129 -14.42 -2.11 15.84
CA ARG A 129 -13.28 -1.94 14.94
C ARG A 129 -11.99 -2.13 15.72
N GLN A 130 -11.24 -3.18 15.38
CA GLN A 130 -9.88 -3.35 15.90
C GLN A 130 -9.02 -2.15 15.48
N LEU A 131 -8.29 -1.57 16.42
CA LEU A 131 -7.31 -0.52 16.17
C LEU A 131 -5.92 -1.16 16.08
N ASP A 132 -5.16 -0.75 15.07
CA ASP A 132 -3.77 -1.16 14.94
C ASP A 132 -2.92 -0.45 15.99
N THR A 133 -2.50 -1.19 17.01
CA THR A 133 -1.63 -0.72 18.08
C THR A 133 -0.15 -1.04 17.83
N SER A 134 0.19 -1.62 16.67
CA SER A 134 1.57 -2.02 16.34
C SER A 134 2.52 -0.84 16.09
N GLY A 135 2.02 0.40 16.12
CA GLY A 135 2.80 1.61 15.82
C GLY A 135 3.15 1.76 14.33
N LYS A 136 2.75 0.79 13.49
CA LYS A 136 2.84 0.90 12.03
C LYS A 136 1.72 1.83 11.57
N ARG A 137 2.07 2.98 11.01
CA ARG A 137 1.10 3.84 10.32
C ARG A 137 0.46 3.03 9.20
N GLN A 138 -0.80 2.63 9.33
CA GLN A 138 -1.58 2.00 8.26
C GLN A 138 -1.95 3.00 7.16
N GLU A 139 -0.95 3.41 6.42
CA GLU A 139 -1.08 3.67 4.99
C GLU A 139 0.18 3.05 4.41
N ASN A 140 0.09 1.81 3.92
CA ASN A 140 1.11 1.28 3.02
C ASN A 140 1.15 2.27 1.85
N ARG A 141 2.13 3.19 1.86
CA ARG A 141 2.32 4.23 0.84
C ARG A 141 2.42 3.64 -0.58
N TYR A 142 2.72 2.35 -0.64
CA TYR A 142 2.95 1.57 -1.83
C TYR A 142 2.14 0.29 -1.74
N GLU A 143 1.51 -0.08 -2.85
CA GLU A 143 0.76 -1.31 -3.01
C GLU A 143 1.73 -2.46 -3.24
N LEU A 144 1.43 -3.63 -2.64
CA LEU A 144 2.29 -4.81 -2.76
C LEU A 144 2.33 -5.28 -4.21
N CYS A 145 3.52 -5.65 -4.64
CA CYS A 145 3.85 -6.18 -5.95
C CYS A 145 3.59 -5.23 -7.14
N GLU A 146 3.32 -3.95 -6.89
CA GLU A 146 3.09 -2.93 -7.92
C GLU A 146 4.35 -2.17 -8.33
N PHE A 147 4.29 -1.55 -9.52
CA PHE A 147 5.41 -0.84 -10.13
C PHE A 147 5.50 0.62 -9.70
N TYR A 148 6.73 1.05 -9.40
CA TYR A 148 7.07 2.44 -9.10
C TYR A 148 8.37 2.84 -9.78
N SER A 149 8.47 4.11 -10.15
CA SER A 149 9.67 4.65 -10.80
C SER A 149 10.40 5.66 -9.92
N PHE A 150 11.72 5.49 -9.79
CA PHE A 150 12.56 6.35 -8.95
C PHE A 150 13.69 6.98 -9.74
N ARG A 151 13.98 8.26 -9.44
CA ARG A 151 15.16 8.98 -9.94
C ARG A 151 16.38 8.89 -9.04
N HIS A 152 16.18 8.43 -7.80
CA HIS A 152 17.22 8.41 -6.77
C HIS A 152 18.10 7.17 -6.95
N PRO A 153 19.43 7.27 -6.85
CA PRO A 153 20.34 6.15 -7.15
C PRO A 153 20.28 5.04 -6.09
N THR A 154 19.95 5.37 -4.85
CA THR A 154 19.78 4.39 -3.77
C THR A 154 18.35 3.85 -3.74
N LEU A 155 18.23 2.53 -3.72
CA LEU A 155 16.98 1.81 -3.61
C LEU A 155 16.34 2.06 -2.24
N ARG A 156 15.02 2.30 -2.23
CA ARG A 156 14.28 2.48 -0.99
C ARG A 156 14.03 1.12 -0.31
N PRO A 157 13.96 1.07 1.03
CA PRO A 157 13.61 -0.16 1.73
C PRO A 157 12.30 -0.77 1.21
N GLY A 158 12.30 -2.08 1.02
CA GLY A 158 11.16 -2.83 0.50
C GLY A 158 10.98 -2.79 -1.02
N PHE A 159 11.81 -2.05 -1.75
CA PHE A 159 11.79 -2.06 -3.21
C PHE A 159 12.83 -3.00 -3.78
N GLN A 160 12.55 -3.56 -4.95
CA GLN A 160 13.49 -4.32 -5.76
C GLN A 160 13.43 -3.87 -7.22
N PRO A 161 14.56 -3.83 -7.97
CA PRO A 161 14.55 -3.43 -9.38
C PRO A 161 13.75 -4.41 -10.25
N ALA A 162 12.89 -3.89 -11.12
CA ALA A 162 12.14 -4.68 -12.10
C ALA A 162 13.02 -4.98 -13.33
N GLN A 163 14.06 -5.79 -13.13
CA GLN A 163 15.09 -6.12 -14.14
C GLN A 163 15.26 -7.63 -14.38
N GLY A 164 14.26 -8.45 -14.01
CA GLY A 164 14.27 -9.90 -14.27
C GLY A 164 15.12 -10.75 -13.32
N GLY A 165 15.70 -10.15 -12.27
CA GLY A 165 16.52 -10.85 -11.29
C GLY A 165 15.74 -11.85 -10.44
N VAL A 166 16.44 -12.82 -9.85
CA VAL A 166 15.85 -13.82 -8.94
C VAL A 166 16.30 -13.53 -7.51
N LEU A 167 15.32 -13.38 -6.61
CA LEU A 167 15.54 -13.28 -5.17
C LEU A 167 15.44 -14.68 -4.56
N GLN A 168 16.56 -15.21 -4.05
CA GLN A 168 16.63 -16.61 -3.59
C GLN A 168 15.80 -16.87 -2.32
N ASN A 169 15.73 -15.92 -1.39
CA ASN A 169 15.06 -16.08 -0.08
C ASN A 169 13.83 -15.18 0.04
N ALA A 170 13.06 -15.03 -1.03
CA ALA A 170 11.94 -14.08 -1.08
C ALA A 170 10.84 -14.42 -0.06
N ALA A 171 10.58 -15.71 0.18
CA ALA A 171 9.58 -16.15 1.15
C ALA A 171 9.87 -15.67 2.59
N GLU A 172 11.14 -15.70 2.98
CA GLU A 172 11.58 -15.25 4.31
C GLU A 172 11.78 -13.75 4.36
N GLN A 173 12.40 -13.18 3.33
CA GLN A 173 12.78 -11.77 3.30
C GLN A 173 11.58 -10.85 3.06
N TYR A 174 10.57 -11.28 2.29
CA TYR A 174 9.41 -10.48 1.90
C TYR A 174 8.09 -11.25 2.11
N PRO A 175 7.75 -11.61 3.36
CA PRO A 175 6.62 -12.50 3.65
C PRO A 175 5.26 -11.92 3.25
N GLU A 176 5.10 -10.58 3.31
CA GLU A 176 3.87 -9.90 2.91
C GLU A 176 3.59 -10.05 1.40
N ALA A 177 4.58 -9.73 0.56
CA ALA A 177 4.48 -9.95 -0.89
C ALA A 177 4.36 -11.43 -1.23
N TRP A 178 5.11 -12.29 -0.54
CA TRP A 178 5.07 -13.74 -0.75
C TRP A 178 3.66 -14.33 -0.53
N ALA A 179 3.00 -13.93 0.57
CA ALA A 179 1.64 -14.34 0.87
C ALA A 179 0.63 -13.71 -0.11
N TYR A 180 0.80 -12.42 -0.45
CA TYR A 180 -0.08 -11.75 -1.42
C TYR A 180 -0.07 -12.44 -2.79
N LEU A 181 1.11 -12.78 -3.31
CA LEU A 181 1.23 -13.45 -4.61
C LEU A 181 0.56 -14.83 -4.64
N GLN A 182 0.30 -15.47 -3.50
CA GLN A 182 -0.45 -16.74 -3.43
C GLN A 182 -1.97 -16.56 -3.40
N THR A 183 -2.47 -15.33 -3.24
CA THR A 183 -3.91 -15.03 -3.33
C THR A 183 -4.41 -15.10 -4.76
N ALA A 184 -5.72 -15.21 -4.95
CA ALA A 184 -6.33 -15.22 -6.29
C ALA A 184 -6.02 -13.95 -7.10
N GLU A 185 -5.90 -12.79 -6.45
CA GLU A 185 -5.52 -11.53 -7.11
C GLU A 185 -4.03 -11.49 -7.41
N GLY A 186 -3.18 -11.85 -6.44
CA GLY A 186 -1.72 -11.87 -6.64
C GLY A 186 -1.27 -12.84 -7.73
N GLN A 187 -1.94 -13.98 -7.89
CA GLN A 187 -1.64 -14.93 -8.96
C GLN A 187 -1.88 -14.36 -10.37
N LYS A 188 -2.68 -13.29 -10.53
CA LYS A 188 -2.81 -12.59 -11.83
C LYS A 188 -1.53 -11.88 -12.25
N LEU A 189 -0.64 -11.60 -11.29
CA LEU A 189 0.67 -10.98 -11.50
C LEU A 189 1.78 -12.02 -11.72
N CYS A 190 1.45 -13.32 -11.69
CA CYS A 190 2.40 -14.41 -11.79
C CYS A 190 2.32 -15.14 -13.14
N LYS A 191 3.45 -15.71 -13.55
CA LYS A 191 3.58 -16.66 -14.66
C LYS A 191 4.42 -17.85 -14.23
N THR A 192 4.38 -18.92 -15.02
CA THR A 192 5.34 -20.02 -14.85
C THR A 192 6.73 -19.58 -15.31
N GLU A 193 7.79 -20.23 -14.81
CA GLU A 193 9.17 -19.94 -15.26
C GLU A 193 9.31 -20.14 -16.78
N VAL A 194 8.66 -21.16 -17.33
CA VAL A 194 8.70 -21.44 -18.77
C VAL A 194 8.05 -20.31 -19.57
N ASP A 195 6.86 -19.86 -19.15
CA ASP A 195 6.17 -18.75 -19.82
C ASP A 195 6.97 -17.45 -19.69
N TRP A 196 7.54 -17.18 -18.52
CA TRP A 196 8.37 -16.00 -18.30
C TRP A 196 9.58 -15.96 -19.24
N GLN A 197 10.29 -17.09 -19.38
CA GLN A 197 11.44 -17.18 -20.30
C GLN A 197 11.02 -17.05 -21.77
N ALA A 198 9.87 -17.63 -22.13
CA ALA A 198 9.31 -17.48 -23.47
C ALA A 198 8.95 -16.03 -23.79
N MET A 199 8.36 -15.31 -22.83
CA MET A 199 8.02 -13.89 -22.98
C MET A 199 9.28 -13.03 -23.15
N SER A 200 10.31 -13.26 -22.34
CA SER A 200 11.58 -12.51 -22.39
C SER A 200 12.33 -12.65 -23.72
N THR A 201 12.02 -13.69 -24.50
CA THR A 201 12.64 -13.95 -25.81
C THR A 201 11.64 -13.91 -26.96
N ALA A 202 10.41 -13.49 -26.71
CA ALA A 202 9.34 -13.53 -27.71
C ALA A 202 9.65 -12.59 -28.88
N THR A 203 9.32 -13.07 -30.09
CA THR A 203 9.22 -12.24 -31.29
C THR A 203 7.91 -11.46 -31.25
N TRP A 204 7.98 -10.13 -31.24
CA TRP A 204 6.81 -9.25 -31.23
C TRP A 204 6.47 -8.71 -32.63
N TYR A 205 7.37 -8.82 -33.61
CA TYR A 205 7.08 -8.46 -35.00
C TYR A 205 7.86 -9.30 -36.00
N THR A 206 7.28 -9.51 -37.19
CA THR A 206 7.97 -10.13 -38.33
C THR A 206 7.91 -9.16 -39.51
N LEU A 207 9.07 -8.73 -39.99
CA LEU A 207 9.20 -7.83 -41.14
C LEU A 207 8.74 -8.52 -42.43
N ALA A 208 8.49 -7.73 -43.47
CA ALA A 208 8.01 -8.24 -44.76
C ALA A 208 9.00 -9.21 -45.44
N ASP A 209 10.29 -9.12 -45.10
CA ASP A 209 11.33 -10.04 -45.58
C ASP A 209 11.46 -11.33 -44.73
N GLY A 210 10.64 -11.48 -43.69
CA GLY A 210 10.64 -12.62 -42.76
C GLY A 210 11.54 -12.44 -41.54
N THR A 211 12.29 -11.34 -41.44
CA THR A 211 13.13 -11.06 -40.27
C THR A 211 12.26 -10.91 -39.02
N LYS A 212 12.63 -11.62 -37.95
CA LYS A 212 11.94 -11.57 -36.66
C LYS A 212 12.57 -10.51 -35.77
N VAL A 213 11.73 -9.71 -35.13
CA VAL A 213 12.13 -8.71 -34.14
C VAL A 213 11.52 -9.10 -32.79
N GLY A 214 12.37 -9.22 -31.77
CA GLY A 214 11.98 -9.74 -30.46
C GLY A 214 12.60 -8.97 -29.29
N TRP A 215 12.35 -9.47 -28.08
CA TRP A 215 12.86 -8.89 -26.84
C TRP A 215 14.32 -9.25 -26.52
N GLU A 216 14.84 -10.33 -27.11
CA GLU A 216 16.25 -10.75 -26.99
C GLU A 216 16.75 -10.88 -25.53
N GLY A 217 15.86 -11.23 -24.59
CA GLY A 217 16.19 -11.40 -23.17
C GLY A 217 16.18 -10.08 -22.37
N ILE A 218 15.64 -8.99 -22.92
CA ILE A 218 15.59 -7.68 -22.28
C ILE A 218 14.15 -7.14 -22.30
N GLY A 219 13.56 -7.01 -21.11
CA GLY A 219 12.23 -6.44 -20.95
C GLY A 219 11.11 -7.39 -21.39
N GLY A 220 9.91 -6.84 -21.57
CA GLY A 220 8.77 -7.55 -22.11
C GLY A 220 8.07 -8.51 -21.14
N VAL A 221 8.44 -8.52 -19.85
CA VAL A 221 7.87 -9.46 -18.87
C VAL A 221 7.44 -8.77 -17.57
N PRO A 222 6.24 -8.16 -17.53
CA PRO A 222 5.73 -7.46 -16.36
C PRO A 222 5.15 -8.42 -15.30
N TYR A 223 5.72 -9.63 -15.16
CA TYR A 223 5.18 -10.69 -14.33
C TYR A 223 6.25 -11.29 -13.40
N TYR A 224 5.81 -11.76 -12.24
CA TYR A 224 6.64 -12.51 -11.30
C TYR A 224 6.64 -14.01 -11.63
N VAL A 225 7.63 -14.73 -11.11
CA VAL A 225 7.58 -16.20 -10.98
C VAL A 225 7.86 -16.56 -9.54
N GLN A 226 6.90 -17.23 -8.91
CA GLN A 226 7.05 -17.73 -7.55
C GLN A 226 7.43 -19.21 -7.59
N ASP A 227 8.62 -19.56 -7.08
CA ASP A 227 9.04 -20.95 -6.94
C ASP A 227 8.85 -21.40 -5.48
N LEU A 228 7.76 -22.12 -5.24
CA LEU A 228 7.39 -22.62 -3.92
C LEU A 228 8.36 -23.67 -3.36
N ASN A 229 9.15 -24.33 -4.21
CA ASN A 229 10.10 -25.34 -3.75
C ASN A 229 11.36 -24.71 -3.14
N THR A 230 11.81 -23.60 -3.74
CA THR A 230 13.03 -22.91 -3.32
C THR A 230 12.75 -21.69 -2.43
N GLY A 231 11.51 -21.20 -2.39
CA GLY A 231 11.18 -19.94 -1.71
C GLY A 231 11.68 -18.71 -2.48
N SER A 232 12.03 -18.88 -3.75
CA SER A 232 12.59 -17.84 -4.60
C SER A 232 11.52 -17.12 -5.42
N LEU A 233 11.81 -15.86 -5.75
CA LEU A 233 10.94 -15.00 -6.53
C LEU A 233 11.73 -14.39 -7.70
N ARG A 234 11.33 -14.71 -8.93
CA ARG A 234 11.76 -13.97 -10.12
C ARG A 234 10.97 -12.68 -10.21
N LEU A 235 11.69 -11.59 -10.40
CA LEU A 235 11.11 -10.26 -10.56
C LEU A 235 10.69 -10.00 -12.00
N PRO A 236 9.72 -9.10 -12.22
CA PRO A 236 9.40 -8.57 -13.54
C PRO A 236 10.63 -7.96 -14.21
N ASP A 237 10.63 -7.94 -15.54
CA ASP A 237 11.63 -7.29 -16.36
C ASP A 237 10.98 -6.21 -17.24
N LEU A 238 11.24 -4.96 -16.88
CA LEU A 238 10.73 -3.76 -17.56
C LEU A 238 11.85 -2.99 -18.27
N ARG A 239 13.02 -3.60 -18.45
CA ARG A 239 14.16 -2.93 -19.08
C ARG A 239 13.81 -2.49 -20.51
N GLY A 240 14.07 -1.22 -20.81
CA GLY A 240 13.86 -0.64 -22.15
C GLY A 240 12.42 -0.27 -22.49
N MET A 241 11.47 -0.46 -21.58
CA MET A 241 10.05 -0.22 -21.79
C MET A 241 9.59 1.16 -21.31
N TYR A 242 8.51 1.66 -21.90
CA TYR A 242 7.75 2.83 -21.44
C TYR A 242 6.38 2.39 -20.91
N ALA A 243 5.80 3.20 -20.03
CA ALA A 243 4.44 2.99 -19.57
C ALA A 243 3.45 3.73 -20.47
N GLU A 244 2.45 3.00 -20.96
CA GLU A 244 1.27 3.53 -21.64
C GLU A 244 0.01 3.15 -20.84
N ALA A 245 -1.05 3.95 -20.96
CA ALA A 245 -2.33 3.59 -20.37
C ALA A 245 -2.94 2.41 -21.13
N ALA A 246 -3.28 1.34 -20.42
CA ALA A 246 -3.96 0.19 -21.00
C ALA A 246 -5.33 0.57 -21.60
N GLY A 247 -5.74 -0.16 -22.64
CA GLY A 247 -7.05 -0.07 -23.29
C GLY A 247 -7.13 0.86 -24.50
N PHE A 248 -6.04 1.53 -24.89
CA PHE A 248 -6.04 2.45 -26.03
C PHE A 248 -5.87 1.73 -27.39
N ASP A 249 -4.91 0.82 -27.50
CA ASP A 249 -4.48 0.20 -28.78
C ASP A 249 -4.47 -1.34 -28.73
N SER A 250 -5.35 -1.95 -27.91
CA SER A 250 -5.36 -3.37 -27.54
C SER A 250 -4.26 -3.78 -26.56
N LEU A 251 -3.47 -2.84 -26.04
CA LEU A 251 -2.59 -3.09 -24.91
C LEU A 251 -3.40 -3.20 -23.61
N ASP A 252 -3.50 -4.40 -23.06
CA ASP A 252 -4.17 -4.65 -21.78
C ASP A 252 -3.26 -4.36 -20.58
N ALA A 253 -3.82 -4.34 -19.37
CA ALA A 253 -3.04 -4.22 -18.14
C ALA A 253 -2.08 -5.42 -18.00
N GLY A 254 -0.77 -5.14 -17.91
CA GLY A 254 0.29 -6.17 -17.95
C GLY A 254 0.62 -6.68 -19.36
N GLY A 255 -0.05 -6.17 -20.40
CA GLY A 255 0.33 -6.41 -21.79
C GLY A 255 1.65 -5.72 -22.15
N VAL A 256 2.27 -6.18 -23.23
CA VAL A 256 3.51 -5.61 -23.77
C VAL A 256 3.43 -5.51 -25.30
N HIS A 257 3.99 -4.44 -25.87
CA HIS A 257 4.20 -4.29 -27.29
C HIS A 257 5.63 -3.80 -27.57
N GLY A 258 6.18 -4.15 -28.73
CA GLY A 258 7.52 -3.69 -29.12
C GLY A 258 7.51 -2.32 -29.76
N ASP A 259 8.71 -1.86 -30.17
CA ASP A 259 8.87 -0.54 -30.78
C ASP A 259 8.08 -0.44 -32.10
N GLY A 260 7.21 0.57 -32.20
CA GLY A 260 6.41 0.84 -33.38
C GLY A 260 6.62 2.25 -33.92
N MET A 261 6.65 2.38 -35.24
CA MET A 261 6.48 3.67 -35.92
C MET A 261 5.28 3.61 -36.85
N ARG A 262 4.63 4.76 -37.07
CA ARG A 262 3.55 4.83 -38.07
C ARG A 262 4.10 4.48 -39.46
N ARG A 263 3.29 3.78 -40.25
CA ARG A 263 3.61 3.46 -41.64
C ARG A 263 3.91 4.75 -42.41
N LEU A 264 5.13 4.86 -42.92
CA LEU A 264 5.54 5.91 -43.85
C LEU A 264 5.41 5.35 -45.27
N GLN A 265 4.45 5.86 -46.03
CA GLN A 265 4.23 5.43 -47.42
C GLN A 265 4.33 6.63 -48.36
N GLY A 266 5.08 6.46 -49.44
CA GLY A 266 5.23 7.42 -50.52
C GLY A 266 5.82 6.72 -51.74
N ALA A 267 5.84 7.40 -52.88
CA ALA A 267 6.47 6.92 -54.10
C ALA A 267 7.49 7.94 -54.59
N LEU A 268 8.69 7.47 -54.94
CA LEU A 268 9.64 8.22 -55.74
C LEU A 268 9.31 7.93 -57.22
N ALA A 269 8.79 8.94 -57.93
CA ALA A 269 8.59 8.84 -59.37
C ALA A 269 9.95 8.82 -60.11
N TYR A 270 9.98 8.32 -61.34
CA TYR A 270 11.18 8.34 -62.17
C TYR A 270 11.62 9.79 -62.44
N THR A 271 12.83 10.13 -62.00
CA THR A 271 13.49 11.42 -62.29
C THR A 271 14.24 11.35 -63.61
N ARG A 272 13.75 12.05 -64.65
CA ARG A 272 14.53 12.31 -65.88
C ARG A 272 15.53 13.43 -65.59
N SER A 273 16.82 13.08 -65.55
CA SER A 273 17.89 14.08 -65.40
C SER A 273 18.11 14.82 -66.73
N THR A 274 17.47 15.97 -66.90
CA THR A 274 17.85 16.96 -67.94
C THR A 274 18.76 18.08 -67.40
N GLY A 275 19.15 18.03 -66.13
CA GLY A 275 20.15 18.95 -65.56
C GLY A 275 20.24 18.95 -64.04
N GLY A 276 21.43 18.60 -63.52
CA GLY A 276 21.94 18.89 -62.17
C GLY A 276 21.27 18.16 -60.99
N ASN A 277 22.02 17.93 -59.91
CA ASN A 277 21.54 17.33 -58.67
C ASN A 277 20.64 18.33 -57.90
N GLN A 278 19.31 18.18 -57.96
CA GLN A 278 18.37 19.17 -57.39
C GLN A 278 17.80 18.82 -56.01
N THR A 279 17.96 17.58 -55.52
CA THR A 279 17.40 17.17 -54.22
C THR A 279 18.48 17.13 -53.13
N THR A 280 18.23 17.84 -52.04
CA THR A 280 19.10 17.91 -50.85
C THR A 280 18.27 17.67 -49.59
N GLY A 281 18.79 16.90 -48.63
CA GLY A 281 18.13 16.61 -47.36
C GLY A 281 18.09 15.13 -47.06
N LEU A 282 16.91 14.63 -46.65
CA LEU A 282 16.64 13.21 -46.38
C LEU A 282 16.83 12.33 -47.63
N LEU A 283 16.35 12.83 -48.77
CA LEU A 283 16.59 12.27 -50.10
C LEU A 283 17.70 13.06 -50.77
N TYR A 284 18.69 12.36 -51.31
CA TYR A 284 19.84 13.00 -51.93
C TYR A 284 20.46 12.14 -53.03
N TRP A 285 21.17 12.80 -53.95
CA TRP A 285 21.95 12.13 -54.99
C TRP A 285 23.26 11.59 -54.41
N GLY A 286 23.54 10.31 -54.59
CA GLY A 286 24.84 9.74 -54.20
C GLY A 286 25.96 10.14 -55.16
N ASP A 287 27.17 9.71 -54.83
CA ASP A 287 28.34 9.99 -55.66
C ASP A 287 28.18 9.44 -57.09
N THR A 288 28.71 10.18 -58.06
CA THR A 288 28.65 9.94 -59.51
C THR A 288 29.28 8.62 -59.97
N THR A 289 29.88 7.87 -59.06
CA THR A 289 30.66 6.66 -59.31
C THR A 289 29.79 5.43 -59.63
N ASN A 290 28.53 5.40 -59.19
CA ASN A 290 27.55 4.34 -59.47
C ASN A 290 26.43 4.81 -60.42
N LYS A 291 26.80 5.20 -61.65
CA LYS A 291 25.82 5.39 -62.73
C LYS A 291 25.39 4.02 -63.26
N VAL A 292 24.10 3.72 -63.19
CA VAL A 292 23.55 2.57 -63.93
C VAL A 292 23.22 3.09 -65.32
N VAL A 293 24.00 2.69 -66.32
CA VAL A 293 23.67 2.96 -67.73
C VAL A 293 22.55 2.00 -68.11
N ALA A 294 21.31 2.47 -68.01
CA ALA A 294 20.15 1.70 -68.45
C ALA A 294 19.13 2.61 -69.11
N SER A 295 19.41 3.05 -70.34
CA SER A 295 18.35 3.29 -71.32
C SER A 295 18.90 3.11 -72.73
N GLN A 296 18.05 2.63 -73.64
CA GLN A 296 18.31 2.56 -75.08
C GLN A 296 18.58 3.95 -75.71
N ASP A 297 18.34 5.03 -74.96
CA ASP A 297 18.34 6.41 -75.44
C ASP A 297 19.55 7.25 -74.94
N GLY A 298 20.50 6.65 -74.22
CA GLY A 298 21.76 7.33 -73.83
C GLY A 298 21.67 8.22 -72.57
N ASP A 299 20.54 8.25 -71.88
CA ASP A 299 20.39 8.98 -70.62
C ASP A 299 20.93 8.17 -69.43
N GLY A 300 21.91 8.74 -68.72
CA GLY A 300 22.48 8.14 -67.51
C GLY A 300 21.54 8.20 -66.31
N ALA A 301 21.31 7.08 -65.63
CA ALA A 301 20.58 7.06 -64.36
C ALA A 301 21.53 7.17 -63.16
N GLN A 302 21.14 7.96 -62.16
CA GLN A 302 21.84 8.10 -60.87
C GLN A 302 20.95 7.56 -59.74
N ASN A 303 21.58 7.04 -58.68
CA ASN A 303 20.85 6.54 -57.51
C ASN A 303 20.43 7.68 -56.58
N ILE A 304 19.19 7.61 -56.09
CA ILE A 304 18.70 8.45 -54.99
C ILE A 304 18.81 7.64 -53.70
N TYR A 305 19.51 8.18 -52.70
CA TYR A 305 19.68 7.59 -51.39
C TYR A 305 18.71 8.21 -50.39
N PHE A 306 18.37 7.43 -49.36
CA PHE A 306 17.56 7.86 -48.23
C PHE A 306 18.37 7.69 -46.94
N ASP A 307 18.61 8.78 -46.23
CA ASP A 307 19.35 8.75 -44.95
C ASP A 307 18.84 9.84 -44.00
N SER A 308 18.19 9.42 -42.91
CA SER A 308 17.64 10.33 -41.90
C SER A 308 18.69 11.01 -41.05
N SER A 309 19.90 10.45 -40.94
CA SER A 309 21.00 11.04 -40.15
C SER A 309 21.44 12.41 -40.68
N ARG A 310 21.12 12.70 -41.95
CA ARG A 310 21.42 13.98 -42.60
C ARG A 310 20.58 15.15 -42.11
N VAL A 311 19.42 14.88 -41.50
CA VAL A 311 18.44 15.91 -41.12
C VAL A 311 17.92 15.77 -39.68
N ALA A 312 18.21 14.65 -39.01
CA ALA A 312 17.81 14.42 -37.63
C ALA A 312 18.80 13.49 -36.90
N PRO A 313 18.93 13.58 -35.56
CA PRO A 313 19.64 12.57 -34.78
C PRO A 313 19.00 11.19 -34.96
N THR A 314 19.82 10.17 -35.16
CA THR A 314 19.39 8.77 -35.28
C THR A 314 19.93 7.93 -34.12
N ALA A 315 19.24 6.83 -33.84
CA ALA A 315 19.62 5.86 -32.83
C ALA A 315 19.34 4.45 -33.35
N ALA A 316 19.84 3.42 -32.64
CA ALA A 316 19.63 2.02 -33.02
C ALA A 316 18.16 1.58 -32.96
N LYS A 317 17.31 2.33 -32.26
CA LYS A 317 15.87 2.10 -32.16
C LYS A 317 15.08 3.40 -32.26
N THR A 318 13.79 3.28 -32.58
CA THR A 318 12.85 4.40 -32.49
C THR A 318 12.72 4.80 -31.02
N GLN A 319 13.25 5.98 -30.65
CA GLN A 319 13.22 6.43 -29.26
C GLN A 319 12.83 7.91 -29.14
N PRO A 320 11.82 8.25 -28.32
CA PRO A 320 11.56 9.63 -27.92
C PRO A 320 12.60 10.08 -26.88
N ARG A 321 12.57 11.38 -26.53
CA ARG A 321 13.36 11.89 -25.40
C ARG A 321 12.87 11.26 -24.09
N ALA A 322 13.79 10.86 -23.21
CA ALA A 322 13.49 10.24 -21.94
C ALA A 322 14.40 10.77 -20.82
N TRP A 323 14.02 10.51 -19.57
CA TRP A 323 14.86 10.69 -18.39
C TRP A 323 15.13 9.33 -17.74
N GLY A 324 16.24 9.20 -17.01
CA GLY A 324 16.64 7.94 -16.37
C GLY A 324 15.84 7.64 -15.10
N ALA A 325 14.91 6.69 -15.19
CA ALA A 325 14.15 6.18 -14.06
C ALA A 325 14.49 4.72 -13.79
N LEU A 326 14.65 4.35 -12.51
CA LEU A 326 14.71 2.97 -12.08
C LEU A 326 13.29 2.48 -11.80
N ALA A 327 12.79 1.60 -12.68
CA ALA A 327 11.55 0.86 -12.42
C ALA A 327 11.80 -0.18 -11.33
N CYS A 328 10.96 -0.17 -10.31
CA CYS A 328 11.02 -1.06 -9.17
C CYS A 328 9.66 -1.64 -8.86
N VAL A 329 9.66 -2.74 -8.12
CA VAL A 329 8.50 -3.32 -7.49
C VAL A 329 8.56 -3.10 -5.98
N TYR A 330 7.41 -2.89 -5.34
CA TYR A 330 7.34 -2.87 -3.88
C TYR A 330 6.98 -4.26 -3.34
N LEU A 331 7.81 -4.83 -2.47
CA LEU A 331 7.61 -6.19 -1.91
C LEU A 331 7.23 -6.17 -0.42
N GLY A 332 6.91 -4.99 0.13
CA GLY A 332 6.72 -4.83 1.58
C GLY A 332 8.03 -4.56 2.32
N GLN A 333 7.94 -4.27 3.61
CA GLN A 333 9.15 -4.11 4.42
C GLN A 333 9.88 -5.46 4.53
N PRO A 334 11.21 -5.51 4.34
CA PRO A 334 11.94 -6.75 4.54
C PRO A 334 11.78 -7.24 5.98
N ALA A 335 11.73 -8.56 6.17
CA ALA A 335 11.90 -9.15 7.49
C ALA A 335 13.24 -8.67 8.09
N SER A 336 13.19 -8.20 9.34
CA SER A 336 14.34 -7.71 10.10
C SER A 336 15.27 -8.83 10.54
#